data_AF-A0A1S0U1C7-F1
#
_entry.id   AF-A0A1S0U1C7-F1
#
_cell.length_a   1.000
_cell.length_b   1.000
_cell.length_c   1.000
_cell.angle_alpha   90.00
_cell.angle_beta   90.00
_cell.angle_gamma   90.00
#
_symmetry.space_group_name_H-M   'P 1'
#
loop_
_entity.id
_entity.type
_entity.pdbx_description
1 polymer ?
#
loop_
_entity_poly.entity_id
_entity_poly.type
_entity_poly.pdbx_seq_one_letter_code
_entity_poly.pdbx_strand_id
1 'polypeptide(L)'
;MQQKLRQPEKDSKNKDALLGTGMKFEGEKYFVLQADDERIIGKKGSTGFFIYKTGQAVIISIYEGGVQPEQCSKTTGALADYFKSINY
;
A
#
# COMPACT_ATOMS: atom_id res chain seq x y z
N MET A 1 0.09 -25.36 0.59
CA MET A 1 -0.95 -24.33 0.71
C MET A 1 -0.68 -23.45 1.92
N GLN A 2 0.18 -22.43 1.79
CA GLN A 2 0.27 -21.28 2.71
C GLN A 2 0.89 -20.15 1.88
N GLN A 3 0.08 -19.44 1.11
CA GLN A 3 0.57 -18.27 0.38
C GLN A 3 0.77 -17.16 1.41
N LYS A 4 2.03 -16.98 1.84
CA LYS A 4 2.45 -15.91 2.74
C LYS A 4 1.91 -14.58 2.21
N LEU A 5 0.91 -14.02 2.90
CA LEU A 5 0.77 -12.57 3.01
C LEU A 5 2.10 -12.07 3.57
N ARG A 6 2.95 -11.55 2.69
CA ARG A 6 4.24 -10.99 3.10
C ARG A 6 3.91 -9.72 3.89
N GLN A 7 4.26 -9.72 5.18
CA GLN A 7 3.90 -8.66 6.10
C GLN A 7 4.48 -7.31 5.60
N PRO A 8 3.65 -6.26 5.45
CA PRO A 8 4.08 -4.97 4.91
C PRO A 8 5.14 -4.28 5.79
N GLU A 9 5.21 -4.59 7.09
CA GLU A 9 6.25 -4.09 8.00
C GLU A 9 7.68 -4.49 7.59
N LYS A 10 7.88 -5.73 7.12
CA LYS A 10 9.22 -6.21 6.75
C LYS A 10 9.70 -5.70 5.39
N ASP A 11 8.79 -5.28 4.54
CA ASP A 11 9.12 -4.84 3.18
C ASP A 11 9.58 -3.37 3.12
N SER A 12 9.37 -2.58 4.18
CA SER A 12 9.86 -1.19 4.25
C SER A 12 11.39 -1.07 4.18
N LYS A 13 12.11 -2.08 4.68
CA LYS A 13 13.59 -2.08 4.64
C LYS A 13 14.15 -2.40 3.26
N ASN A 14 13.32 -2.83 2.30
CA ASN A 14 13.75 -3.32 1.01
C ASN A 14 12.94 -2.68 -0.13
N LYS A 15 13.00 -1.35 -0.20
CA LYS A 15 12.28 -0.49 -1.18
C LYS A 15 12.60 -0.91 -2.62
N ASP A 16 13.87 -1.17 -2.92
CA ASP A 16 14.31 -1.63 -4.24
C ASP A 16 13.76 -3.01 -4.60
N ALA A 17 13.65 -3.91 -3.62
CA ALA A 17 13.06 -5.22 -3.83
C ALA A 17 11.56 -5.12 -4.12
N LEU A 18 10.83 -4.20 -3.50
CA LEU A 18 9.41 -3.95 -3.78
C LEU A 18 9.18 -3.41 -5.19
N LEU A 19 10.00 -2.46 -5.63
CA LEU A 19 9.93 -1.88 -6.98
C LEU A 19 10.22 -2.93 -8.06
N GLY A 20 11.20 -3.82 -7.85
CA GLY A 20 11.56 -4.87 -8.80
C GLY A 20 10.67 -6.11 -8.77
N THR A 21 10.20 -6.55 -7.60
CA THR A 21 9.39 -7.79 -7.47
C THR A 21 7.89 -7.55 -7.59
N GLY A 22 7.40 -6.33 -7.37
CA GLY A 22 5.97 -6.02 -7.25
C GLY A 22 5.37 -6.55 -5.94
N MET A 23 4.11 -6.21 -5.67
CA MET A 23 3.36 -6.75 -4.53
C MET A 23 2.23 -7.65 -4.98
N LYS A 24 1.98 -8.72 -4.22
CA LYS A 24 0.87 -9.63 -4.47
C LYS A 24 -0.21 -9.43 -3.41
N PHE A 25 -1.39 -9.02 -3.86
CA PHE A 25 -2.60 -8.97 -3.03
C PHE A 25 -3.59 -10.00 -3.57
N GLU A 26 -4.10 -10.87 -2.71
CA GLU A 26 -5.11 -11.89 -3.07
C GLU A 26 -4.74 -12.76 -4.29
N GLY A 27 -3.45 -13.07 -4.45
CA GLY A 27 -2.95 -13.84 -5.59
C GLY A 27 -2.65 -13.02 -6.85
N GLU A 28 -3.06 -11.75 -6.88
CA GLU A 28 -2.88 -10.84 -7.99
C GLU A 28 -1.64 -9.98 -7.83
N LYS A 29 -0.84 -9.88 -8.90
CA LYS A 29 0.41 -9.10 -8.89
C LYS A 29 0.14 -7.65 -9.31
N TYR A 30 0.51 -6.73 -8.43
CA TYR A 30 0.49 -5.29 -8.65
C TYR A 30 1.90 -4.78 -8.86
N PHE A 31 2.05 -3.84 -9.79
CA PHE A 31 3.29 -3.12 -10.01
C PHE A 31 3.41 -1.99 -8.99
N VAL A 32 4.49 -1.98 -8.24
CA VAL A 32 4.81 -0.87 -7.34
C VAL A 32 5.38 0.25 -8.19
N LEU A 33 4.76 1.43 -8.12
CA LEU A 33 5.19 2.63 -8.83
C LEU A 33 6.09 3.51 -7.97
N GLN A 34 5.80 3.55 -6.67
CA GLN A 34 6.49 4.39 -5.70
C GLN A 34 6.53 3.65 -4.36
N ALA A 35 7.67 3.68 -3.69
CA ALA A 35 7.86 3.06 -2.38
C ALA A 35 8.78 3.93 -1.53
N ASP A 36 8.16 4.74 -0.66
CA ASP A 36 8.85 5.60 0.28
C ASP A 36 8.65 5.10 1.72
N ASP A 37 9.26 5.79 2.68
CA ASP A 37 9.08 5.48 4.11
C ASP A 37 7.66 5.77 4.60
N GLU A 38 6.96 6.72 3.98
CA GLU A 38 5.61 7.10 4.40
C GLU A 38 4.51 6.37 3.65
N ARG A 39 4.75 6.07 2.36
CA ARG A 39 3.72 5.50 1.49
C ARG A 39 4.28 4.60 0.40
N ILE A 40 3.48 3.62 -0.01
CA ILE A 40 3.75 2.76 -1.16
C ILE A 40 2.54 2.81 -2.08
N ILE A 41 2.78 3.03 -3.36
CA ILE A 41 1.75 3.13 -4.39
C ILE A 41 1.99 2.02 -5.40
N GLY A 42 0.94 1.31 -5.77
CA GLY A 42 1.00 0.38 -6.88
C GLY A 42 -0.27 0.32 -7.70
N LYS A 43 -0.13 -0.20 -8.92
CA LYS A 43 -1.23 -0.34 -9.88
C LYS A 43 -1.21 -1.69 -10.59
N LYS A 44 -2.37 -2.09 -11.09
CA LYS A 44 -2.60 -3.24 -11.95
C LYS A 44 -3.73 -2.92 -12.93
N GLY A 45 -3.39 -2.43 -14.12
CA GLY A 45 -4.40 -2.04 -15.11
C GLY A 45 -5.30 -0.92 -14.58
N SER A 46 -6.59 -1.19 -14.45
CA SER A 46 -7.61 -0.27 -13.91
C SER A 46 -7.74 -0.30 -12.39
N THR A 47 -7.09 -1.23 -11.69
CA THR A 47 -7.08 -1.32 -10.23
C THR A 47 -5.73 -0.91 -9.67
N GLY A 48 -5.66 -0.63 -8.38
CA GLY A 48 -4.40 -0.35 -7.72
C GLY A 48 -4.55 -0.28 -6.22
N PHE A 49 -3.45 0.04 -5.55
CA PHE A 49 -3.42 0.11 -4.10
C PHE A 49 -2.57 1.29 -3.63
N PHE A 50 -2.94 1.81 -2.47
CA PHE A 50 -2.19 2.76 -1.68
C PHE A 50 -1.92 2.18 -0.31
N ILE A 51 -0.68 2.26 0.14
CA ILE A 51 -0.29 1.93 1.50
C ILE A 51 0.22 3.19 2.14
N TYR A 52 -0.29 3.47 3.34
CA TYR A 52 0.22 4.52 4.20
C TYR A 52 0.72 3.88 5.50
N LYS A 53 1.92 4.26 5.91
CA LYS A 53 2.50 3.83 7.18
C LYS A 53 2.22 4.87 8.25
N THR A 54 1.84 4.39 9.42
CA THR A 54 1.71 5.16 10.65
C THR A 54 2.81 4.69 11.61
N GLY A 55 2.84 5.17 12.86
CA GLY A 55 3.87 4.81 13.83
C GLY A 55 3.83 3.35 14.26
N GLN A 56 2.63 2.77 14.35
CA GLN A 56 2.36 1.43 14.88
C GLN A 56 1.49 0.57 13.93
N ALA A 57 0.90 1.16 12.89
CA ALA A 57 0.04 0.45 11.94
C ALA A 57 0.39 0.74 10.47
N VAL A 58 -0.14 -0.12 9.60
CA VAL A 58 -0.05 0.05 8.15
C VAL A 58 -1.45 0.00 7.59
N ILE A 59 -1.87 1.06 6.91
CA ILE A 59 -3.16 1.13 6.25
C ILE A 59 -2.95 0.77 4.78
N ILE A 60 -3.72 -0.21 4.31
CA ILE A 60 -3.71 -0.66 2.92
C ILE A 60 -5.09 -0.38 2.34
N SER A 61 -5.14 0.33 1.22
CA SER A 61 -6.38 0.60 0.49
C SER A 61 -6.22 0.18 -0.95
N ILE A 62 -7.15 -0.67 -1.40
CA ILE A 62 -7.19 -1.16 -2.77
C ILE A 62 -8.40 -0.49 -3.42
N TYR A 63 -8.20 0.10 -4.60
CA TYR A 63 -9.29 0.64 -5.40
C TYR A 63 -9.54 -0.26 -6.61
N GLU A 64 -10.81 -0.56 -6.82
CA GLU A 64 -11.34 -1.35 -7.93
C GLU A 64 -12.61 -0.71 -8.50
N GLY A 65 -13.09 -1.19 -9.64
CA GLY A 65 -14.44 -0.87 -10.12
C GLY A 65 -14.72 0.61 -10.43
N GLY A 66 -13.80 1.32 -11.10
CA GLY A 66 -14.04 2.70 -11.56
C GLY A 66 -13.90 3.78 -10.48
N VAL A 67 -13.49 3.41 -9.26
CA VAL A 67 -13.09 4.36 -8.22
C VAL A 67 -11.88 5.17 -8.70
N GLN A 68 -11.98 6.49 -8.59
CA GLN A 68 -10.88 7.39 -8.94
C GLN A 68 -9.71 7.20 -7.96
N PRO A 69 -8.48 6.91 -8.45
CA PRO A 69 -7.32 6.67 -7.59
C PRO A 69 -7.08 7.81 -6.61
N GLU A 70 -7.37 9.04 -7.04
CA GLU A 70 -7.15 10.26 -6.29
C GLU A 70 -8.10 10.39 -5.08
N GLN A 71 -9.34 9.93 -5.20
CA GLN A 71 -10.29 9.89 -4.07
C GLN A 71 -9.90 8.81 -3.06
N CYS A 72 -9.46 7.64 -3.54
CA CYS A 72 -8.98 6.56 -2.68
C CYS A 72 -7.76 7.03 -1.88
N SER A 73 -6.75 7.57 -2.58
CA SER A 73 -5.52 8.11 -1.98
C SER A 73 -5.80 9.17 -0.92
N LYS A 74 -6.67 10.16 -1.22
CA LYS A 74 -7.02 11.21 -0.26
C LYS A 74 -7.68 10.66 1.00
N THR A 75 -8.62 9.71 0.85
CA THR A 75 -9.32 9.11 1.99
C THR A 75 -8.37 8.31 2.87
N THR A 76 -7.51 7.49 2.26
CA THR A 76 -6.52 6.68 2.98
C THR A 76 -5.47 7.54 3.67
N GLY A 77 -4.99 8.59 2.99
CA GLY A 77 -4.05 9.54 3.56
C GLY A 77 -4.61 10.26 4.78
N ALA A 78 -5.86 10.73 4.70
CA ALA A 78 -6.52 11.38 5.83
C ALA A 78 -6.67 10.44 7.05
N LEU A 79 -6.96 9.16 6.82
CA LEU A 79 -7.01 8.16 7.89
C LEU A 79 -5.63 7.91 8.51
N ALA A 80 -4.59 7.84 7.67
CA ALA A 80 -3.22 7.67 8.14
C ALA A 80 -2.73 8.87 8.94
N ASP A 81 -3.04 10.09 8.49
CA ASP A 81 -2.71 11.32 9.20
C ASP A 81 -3.44 11.37 10.55
N TYR A 82 -4.70 10.91 10.60
CA TYR A 82 -5.42 10.78 11.86
C TYR A 82 -4.74 9.79 12.82
N PHE A 83 -4.34 8.61 12.35
CA PHE A 83 -3.61 7.63 13.18
C PHE A 83 -2.27 8.18 13.67
N LYS A 84 -1.52 8.85 12.80
CA LYS A 84 -0.29 9.56 13.20
C LYS A 84 -0.57 10.62 14.26
N SER A 85 -1.68 11.35 14.16
CA SER A 85 -2.04 12.40 15.12
C SER A 85 -2.31 11.86 16.53
N ILE A 86 -2.78 10.62 16.64
CA ILE A 86 -3.00 9.93 17.92
C ILE A 86 -1.79 9.07 18.35
N ASN A 87 -0.63 9.25 17.71
CA ASN A 87 0.61 8.48 17.92
C ASN A 87 0.47 6.96 17.70
N TYR A 88 -0.39 6.59 16.76
CA TYR A 88 -0.58 5.22 16.28
C TYR A 88 0.12 5.00 14.95
#